data_AF-A0A924ULC2-F1
#
_entry.id   AF-A0A924ULC2-F1
#
_cell.length_a   1.000
_cell.length_b   1.000
_cell.length_c   1.000
_cell.angle_alpha   90.00
_cell.angle_beta   90.00
_cell.angle_gamma   90.00
#
_symmetry.space_group_name_H-M   'P 1'
#
loop_
_entity.id
_entity.type
_entity.pdbx_description
1 polymer ?
#
loop_
_entity_poly.entity_id
_entity_poly.type
_entity_poly.pdbx_seq_one_letter_code
_entity_poly.pdbx_strand_id
1 'polypeptide(L)'
;MKKVFCILLSLSLFSCTQSSSNKAAVTSERYYRGNLTKKYEVIYASEYIDGCDKTWKTKITEMANAVDARETEINQIAMNAAANPVQTDNYKTETLYSGDMVFEKIDYSGSVPSDWQSYESGYEKAYNFYQTIKSTATDISWVYLNSFLRTRIMDDEARLKYLVHPAIEPYKMSLILAVKAKVNACFIYNSCTTIELSSAEKEWLVLGKYEKIIMDALENPTASPTDKRTYIQLLNDRMIGNARSLVIGTSNDSIKFDGKTFTVAFDYSSLGAFGPQFKEFIETAWRSSDYQVLIVQKTFSKALHIFDVLYDKTIGGRAFVDWTEKKMHLFPMDSNKAFAHEFGHVMGLPDEYYTTWSEAECKYKIYSHPESIMSNHISGKPLARHWKMLADFYKK
;
A
#
# COMPACT_ATOMS: atom_id res chain seq x y z
N MET A 1 32.61 19.35 65.49
CA MET A 1 31.31 19.07 64.85
C MET A 1 31.28 19.74 63.48
N LYS A 2 30.69 19.02 62.51
CA LYS A 2 30.41 19.30 61.09
C LYS A 2 30.00 20.78 60.83
N LYS A 3 30.24 21.35 59.64
CA LYS A 3 29.41 21.13 58.45
C LYS A 3 30.16 21.32 57.12
N VAL A 4 30.07 20.28 56.30
CA VAL A 4 30.37 20.21 54.87
C VAL A 4 29.22 20.86 54.12
N PHE A 5 29.53 21.72 53.15
CA PHE A 5 28.58 22.33 52.23
C PHE A 5 28.41 21.40 51.01
N CYS A 6 27.29 20.70 50.93
CA CYS A 6 26.87 19.97 49.73
C CYS A 6 26.15 20.92 48.78
N ILE A 7 26.72 21.16 47.61
CA ILE A 7 26.03 21.77 46.48
C ILE A 7 25.26 20.63 45.78
N LEU A 8 23.95 20.60 45.98
CA LEU A 8 23.02 19.76 45.23
C LEU A 8 22.79 20.40 43.85
N LEU A 9 23.50 19.90 42.84
CA LEU A 9 23.09 20.05 41.45
C LEU A 9 21.91 19.12 41.20
N SER A 10 20.72 19.70 41.04
CA SER A 10 19.54 19.01 40.54
C SER A 10 19.74 18.67 39.06
N LEU A 11 20.32 17.50 38.80
CA LEU A 11 20.18 16.80 37.52
C LEU A 11 18.72 16.40 37.39
N SER A 12 17.94 17.21 36.67
CA SER A 12 16.68 16.76 36.09
C SER A 12 17.04 15.68 35.07
N LEU A 13 16.96 14.44 35.52
CA LEU A 13 16.94 13.24 34.70
C LEU A 13 15.86 13.42 33.64
N PHE A 14 16.27 13.74 32.41
CA PHE A 14 15.51 13.33 31.24
C PHE A 14 15.56 11.80 31.26
N SER A 15 14.57 11.21 31.92
CA SER A 15 14.15 9.86 31.62
C SER A 15 13.78 9.86 30.15
N CYS A 16 14.72 9.46 29.29
CA CYS A 16 14.38 8.83 28.03
C CYS A 16 13.56 7.60 28.42
N THR A 17 12.26 7.79 28.59
CA THR A 17 11.31 6.73 28.35
C THR A 17 11.61 6.27 26.94
N GLN A 18 12.29 5.12 26.83
CA GLN A 18 12.14 4.24 25.69
C GLN A 18 10.63 4.07 25.56
N SER A 19 10.02 4.91 24.73
CA SER A 19 8.83 4.53 24.00
C SER A 19 9.28 3.30 23.23
N SER A 20 9.06 2.14 23.84
CA SER A 20 8.90 0.91 23.09
C SER A 20 7.79 1.22 22.11
N SER A 21 8.18 1.74 20.95
CA SER A 21 7.28 1.90 19.83
C SER A 21 6.79 0.49 19.60
N ASN A 22 5.58 0.21 20.08
CA ASN A 22 4.87 -1.01 19.78
C ASN A 22 4.96 -1.09 18.26
N LYS A 23 5.80 -2.00 17.76
CA LYS A 23 5.77 -2.47 16.37
C LYS A 23 4.44 -3.22 16.25
N ALA A 24 3.33 -2.48 16.34
CA ALA A 24 2.08 -2.93 15.82
C ALA A 24 2.39 -3.18 14.36
N ALA A 25 2.44 -4.47 13.99
CA ALA A 25 2.36 -4.86 12.61
C ALA A 25 1.23 -4.03 12.03
N VAL A 26 1.52 -3.22 11.01
CA VAL A 26 0.48 -2.57 10.22
C VAL A 26 -0.41 -3.72 9.82
N THR A 27 -1.59 -3.80 10.44
CA THR A 27 -2.56 -4.85 10.13
C THR A 27 -2.83 -4.72 8.65
N SER A 28 -2.72 -5.83 7.94
CA SER A 28 -2.83 -5.97 6.48
C SER A 28 -4.15 -5.49 5.89
N GLU A 29 -5.06 -4.93 6.70
CA GLU A 29 -6.29 -4.31 6.26
C GLU A 29 -5.97 -3.12 5.34
N ARG A 30 -5.96 -3.36 4.02
CA ARG A 30 -5.91 -2.32 2.98
C ARG A 30 -7.24 -1.53 2.88
N TYR A 31 -8.15 -1.72 3.82
CA TYR A 31 -9.47 -1.08 3.87
C TYR A 31 -9.95 -0.91 5.32
N TYR A 32 -10.32 0.30 5.72
CA TYR A 32 -10.86 0.58 7.05
C TYR A 32 -12.38 0.45 7.07
N ARG A 33 -12.91 -0.49 7.87
CA ARG A 33 -14.36 -0.76 8.03
C ARG A 33 -15.03 -0.02 9.19
N GLY A 34 -14.27 0.63 10.06
CA GLY A 34 -14.83 1.28 11.24
C GLY A 34 -15.38 2.69 10.96
N ASN A 35 -15.74 3.37 12.05
CA ASN A 35 -16.20 4.75 12.07
C ASN A 35 -15.07 5.72 11.63
N LEU A 36 -15.26 6.40 10.50
CA LEU A 36 -14.23 7.25 9.88
C LEU A 36 -13.85 8.40 10.80
N THR A 37 -14.82 9.03 11.44
CA THR A 37 -14.62 10.18 12.32
C THR A 37 -13.64 9.85 13.44
N LYS A 38 -13.92 8.79 14.19
CA LYS A 38 -13.06 8.32 15.29
C LYS A 38 -11.66 7.97 14.81
N LYS A 39 -11.53 7.34 13.63
CA LYS A 39 -10.23 6.99 13.08
C LYS A 39 -9.42 8.23 12.69
N TYR A 40 -10.05 9.22 12.07
CA TYR A 40 -9.40 10.50 11.74
C TYR A 40 -8.99 11.27 13.00
N GLU A 41 -9.82 11.29 14.05
CA GLU A 41 -9.45 11.90 15.34
C GLU A 41 -8.17 11.29 15.91
N VAL A 42 -8.03 9.96 15.88
CA VAL A 42 -6.84 9.27 16.37
C VAL A 42 -5.62 9.56 15.49
N ILE A 43 -5.77 9.59 14.16
CA ILE A 43 -4.66 9.88 13.23
C ILE A 43 -4.18 11.33 13.39
N TYR A 44 -5.11 12.29 13.44
CA TYR A 44 -4.82 13.72 13.56
C TYR A 44 -4.58 14.19 14.99
N ALA A 45 -4.45 13.26 15.94
CA ALA A 45 -3.85 13.47 17.26
C ALA A 45 -2.33 13.19 17.26
N SER A 46 -1.78 12.73 16.14
CA SER A 46 -0.34 12.50 15.97
C SER A 46 0.48 13.79 16.17
N GLU A 47 1.67 13.65 16.76
CA GLU A 47 2.67 14.73 16.87
C GLU A 47 3.28 15.13 15.51
N TYR A 48 3.05 14.31 14.47
CA TYR A 48 3.65 14.50 13.15
C TYR A 48 2.81 15.32 12.18
N ILE A 49 1.63 15.81 12.60
CA ILE A 49 0.79 16.67 11.76
C ILE A 49 1.52 17.95 11.31
N ASP A 50 1.32 18.32 10.06
CA ASP A 50 1.89 19.52 9.45
C ASP A 50 0.89 20.69 9.39
N GLY A 51 1.27 21.79 8.71
CA GLY A 51 0.39 22.95 8.54
C GLY A 51 -0.89 22.62 7.76
N CYS A 52 -0.76 21.83 6.69
CA CYS A 52 -1.88 21.40 5.86
C CYS A 52 -2.87 20.53 6.64
N ASP A 53 -2.34 19.58 7.43
CA ASP A 53 -3.15 18.68 8.25
C ASP A 53 -4.03 19.46 9.22
N LYS A 54 -3.47 20.49 9.87
CA LYS A 54 -4.20 21.38 10.77
C LYS A 54 -5.31 22.14 10.05
N THR A 55 -5.03 22.65 8.84
CA THR A 55 -6.01 23.36 8.03
C THR A 55 -7.17 22.47 7.58
N TRP A 56 -6.88 21.22 7.20
CA TRP A 56 -7.88 20.31 6.67
C TRP A 56 -8.63 19.51 7.73
N LYS A 57 -8.09 19.33 8.94
CA LYS A 57 -8.67 18.51 10.01
C LYS A 57 -10.18 18.73 10.19
N THR A 58 -10.63 19.97 10.39
CA THR A 58 -12.05 20.26 10.61
C THR A 58 -12.93 19.86 9.42
N LYS A 59 -12.47 20.11 8.19
CA LYS A 59 -13.20 19.76 6.96
C LYS A 59 -13.24 18.25 6.72
N ILE A 60 -12.16 17.55 7.04
CA ILE A 60 -12.09 16.08 6.96
C ILE A 60 -13.07 15.47 7.97
N THR A 61 -13.06 15.96 9.21
CA THR A 61 -14.00 15.53 10.25
C THR A 61 -15.45 15.82 9.87
N GLU A 62 -15.75 16.95 9.22
CA GLU A 62 -17.09 17.26 8.69
C GLU A 62 -17.53 16.21 7.66
N MET A 63 -16.70 15.92 6.66
CA MET A 63 -16.99 14.91 5.64
C MET A 63 -17.15 13.51 6.22
N ALA A 64 -16.25 13.11 7.13
CA ALA A 64 -16.27 11.80 7.79
C ALA A 64 -17.56 11.60 8.59
N ASN A 65 -17.96 12.60 9.39
CA ASN A 65 -19.21 12.57 10.14
C ASN A 65 -20.43 12.43 9.23
N ALA A 66 -20.43 13.15 8.10
CA ALA A 66 -21.54 13.10 7.15
C ALA A 66 -21.69 11.73 6.47
N VAL A 67 -20.56 11.07 6.18
CA VAL A 67 -20.52 9.71 5.63
C VAL A 67 -20.91 8.67 6.68
N ASP A 68 -20.37 8.76 7.90
CA ASP A 68 -20.72 7.87 9.01
C ASP A 68 -22.23 7.93 9.31
N ALA A 69 -22.82 9.13 9.29
CA ALA A 69 -24.26 9.32 9.51
C ALA A 69 -25.16 8.70 8.42
N ARG A 70 -24.62 8.41 7.23
CA ARG A 70 -25.34 7.84 6.08
C ARG A 70 -24.89 6.42 5.73
N GLU A 71 -24.09 5.79 6.59
CA GLU A 71 -23.41 4.52 6.28
C GLU A 71 -24.38 3.43 5.77
N THR A 72 -25.53 3.27 6.43
CA THR A 72 -26.55 2.28 6.03
C THR A 72 -27.09 2.54 4.62
N GLU A 73 -27.44 3.79 4.29
CA GLU A 73 -27.97 4.16 2.97
C GLU A 73 -26.90 3.99 1.87
N ILE A 74 -25.67 4.44 2.15
CA ILE A 74 -24.53 4.32 1.24
C ILE A 74 -24.27 2.84 0.92
N ASN A 75 -24.27 1.98 1.94
CA ASN A 75 -24.05 0.55 1.77
C ASN A 75 -25.17 -0.08 0.93
N GLN A 76 -26.43 0.27 1.16
CA GLN A 76 -27.55 -0.24 0.38
C GLN A 76 -27.48 0.18 -1.10
N ILE A 77 -27.11 1.44 -1.38
CA ILE A 77 -26.97 1.94 -2.75
C ILE A 77 -25.82 1.24 -3.47
N ALA A 78 -24.68 1.08 -2.78
CA ALA A 78 -23.53 0.39 -3.34
C ALA A 78 -23.86 -1.08 -3.69
N MET A 79 -24.66 -1.77 -2.87
CA MET A 79 -25.18 -3.11 -3.20
C MET A 79 -26.07 -3.11 -4.47
N ASN A 80 -26.93 -2.09 -4.63
CA ASN A 80 -27.81 -2.00 -5.79
C ASN A 80 -27.05 -1.63 -7.08
N ALA A 81 -26.02 -0.80 -6.97
CA ALA A 81 -25.15 -0.41 -8.08
C ALA A 81 -24.28 -1.58 -8.57
N ALA A 82 -23.81 -2.44 -7.66
CA ALA A 82 -23.10 -3.67 -8.00
C ALA A 82 -23.91 -4.60 -8.92
N ALA A 83 -25.24 -4.56 -8.81
CA ALA A 83 -26.13 -5.35 -9.66
C ALA A 83 -26.33 -4.76 -11.07
N ASN A 84 -25.95 -3.50 -11.31
CA ASN A 84 -26.19 -2.78 -12.57
C ASN A 84 -25.00 -1.88 -12.93
N PRO A 85 -23.90 -2.43 -13.51
CA PRO A 85 -22.70 -1.65 -13.78
C PRO A 85 -22.95 -0.59 -14.86
N VAL A 86 -22.31 0.56 -14.68
CA VAL A 86 -22.35 1.67 -15.64
C VAL A 86 -21.44 1.35 -16.83
N GLN A 87 -22.00 1.37 -18.05
CA GLN A 87 -21.22 1.32 -19.29
C GLN A 87 -20.61 2.69 -19.60
N THR A 88 -19.36 2.74 -20.04
CA THR A 88 -18.72 3.98 -20.50
C THR A 88 -17.99 3.74 -21.82
N ASP A 89 -17.67 4.79 -22.57
CA ASP A 89 -17.16 4.68 -23.95
C ASP A 89 -15.86 3.86 -24.10
N ASN A 90 -15.05 3.77 -23.03
CA ASN A 90 -13.72 3.13 -23.07
C ASN A 90 -13.67 1.75 -22.39
N TYR A 91 -14.76 1.32 -21.75
CA TYR A 91 -14.82 0.07 -21.01
C TYR A 91 -16.13 -0.64 -21.34
N LYS A 92 -16.02 -1.87 -21.85
CA LYS A 92 -17.15 -2.79 -21.81
C LYS A 92 -17.08 -3.54 -20.50
N THR A 93 -18.11 -3.36 -19.67
CA THR A 93 -18.26 -4.09 -18.42
C THR A 93 -19.31 -5.18 -18.58
N GLU A 94 -18.99 -6.40 -18.21
CA GLU A 94 -19.93 -7.51 -18.14
C GLU A 94 -19.99 -7.98 -16.68
N THR A 95 -21.17 -7.89 -16.05
CA THR A 95 -21.34 -8.45 -14.71
C THR A 95 -21.46 -9.96 -14.80
N LEU A 96 -20.57 -10.65 -14.09
CA LEU A 96 -20.59 -12.10 -13.97
C LEU A 96 -21.23 -12.47 -12.63
N TYR A 97 -22.24 -13.33 -12.71
CA TYR A 97 -22.93 -13.88 -11.55
C TYR A 97 -22.58 -15.36 -11.37
N SER A 98 -22.24 -15.75 -10.16
CA SER A 98 -22.11 -17.17 -9.79
C SER A 98 -22.60 -17.38 -8.37
N GLY A 99 -23.86 -17.82 -8.23
CA GLY A 99 -24.56 -17.80 -6.94
C GLY A 99 -24.67 -16.37 -6.41
N ASP A 100 -24.13 -16.13 -5.22
CA ASP A 100 -24.10 -14.80 -4.57
C ASP A 100 -22.88 -13.94 -4.96
N MET A 101 -22.00 -14.44 -5.85
CA MET A 101 -20.81 -13.70 -6.27
C MET A 101 -21.12 -12.80 -7.46
N VAL A 102 -20.57 -11.58 -7.42
CA VAL A 102 -20.75 -10.54 -8.44
C VAL A 102 -19.40 -9.96 -8.78
N PHE A 103 -18.99 -10.09 -10.04
CA PHE A 103 -17.70 -9.60 -10.55
C PHE A 103 -17.87 -8.81 -11.83
N GLU A 104 -16.88 -7.99 -12.15
CA GLU A 104 -16.85 -7.24 -13.42
C GLU A 104 -15.80 -7.83 -14.35
N LYS A 105 -16.21 -8.22 -15.56
CA LYS A 105 -15.26 -8.40 -16.65
C LYS A 105 -15.11 -7.07 -17.36
N ILE A 106 -13.88 -6.55 -17.37
CA ILE A 106 -13.54 -5.29 -18.02
C ILE A 106 -12.73 -5.57 -19.28
N ASP A 107 -13.28 -5.19 -20.43
CA ASP A 107 -12.57 -5.13 -21.70
C ASP A 107 -12.26 -3.66 -22.03
N TYR A 108 -10.98 -3.27 -21.87
CA TYR A 108 -10.49 -1.93 -22.20
C TYR A 108 -10.02 -1.87 -23.66
N SER A 109 -10.55 -0.92 -24.43
CA SER A 109 -10.21 -0.73 -25.85
C SER A 109 -9.45 0.57 -26.15
N GLY A 110 -9.21 1.41 -25.14
CA GLY A 110 -8.51 2.68 -25.32
C GLY A 110 -6.99 2.53 -25.48
N SER A 111 -6.33 3.63 -25.83
CA SER A 111 -4.87 3.70 -25.80
C SER A 111 -4.38 3.82 -24.35
N VAL A 112 -3.55 2.89 -23.89
CA VAL A 112 -2.93 2.96 -22.56
C VAL A 112 -1.58 3.68 -22.67
N PRO A 113 -1.34 4.76 -21.89
CA PRO A 113 -0.03 5.39 -21.82
C PRO A 113 1.05 4.40 -21.36
N SER A 114 2.17 4.35 -22.07
CA SER A 114 3.31 3.47 -21.79
C SER A 114 4.32 4.05 -20.80
N ASP A 115 4.15 5.30 -20.37
CA ASP A 115 5.05 5.98 -19.43
C ASP A 115 4.32 6.39 -18.15
N TRP A 116 5.11 6.69 -17.11
CA TRP A 116 4.64 7.17 -15.83
C TRP A 116 3.74 8.39 -15.99
N GLN A 117 2.56 8.29 -15.40
CA GLN A 117 1.61 9.38 -15.24
C GLN A 117 1.59 9.80 -13.78
N SER A 118 1.24 11.06 -13.55
CA SER A 118 0.98 11.55 -12.20
C SER A 118 -0.35 12.25 -12.13
N TYR A 119 -1.10 12.01 -11.06
CA TYR A 119 -2.34 12.73 -10.78
C TYR A 119 -2.38 13.22 -9.35
N GLU A 120 -2.94 14.40 -9.17
CA GLU A 120 -3.12 15.02 -7.87
C GLU A 120 -4.45 14.65 -7.27
N SER A 121 -4.38 14.16 -6.04
CA SER A 121 -5.53 13.96 -5.18
C SER A 121 -5.31 14.69 -3.86
N GLY A 122 -6.35 15.36 -3.37
CA GLY A 122 -6.28 16.06 -2.09
C GLY A 122 -7.65 16.27 -1.51
N TYR A 123 -7.69 16.62 -0.24
CA TYR A 123 -8.93 16.89 0.48
C TYR A 123 -9.69 18.09 -0.08
N GLU A 124 -9.03 18.99 -0.81
CA GLU A 124 -9.69 20.12 -1.46
C GLU A 124 -10.74 19.69 -2.50
N LYS A 125 -10.35 18.84 -3.46
CA LYS A 125 -11.28 18.34 -4.48
C LYS A 125 -12.43 17.55 -3.84
N ALA A 126 -12.10 16.70 -2.87
CA ALA A 126 -13.10 15.92 -2.15
C ALA A 126 -14.07 16.80 -1.34
N TYR A 127 -13.57 17.84 -0.69
CA TYR A 127 -14.40 18.78 0.06
C TYR A 127 -15.30 19.59 -0.87
N ASN A 128 -14.79 20.08 -1.98
CA ASN A 128 -15.60 20.80 -2.98
C ASN A 128 -16.72 19.89 -3.53
N PHE A 129 -16.40 18.63 -3.83
CA PHE A 129 -17.41 17.64 -4.22
C PHE A 129 -18.43 17.39 -3.10
N TYR A 130 -17.97 17.20 -1.87
CA TYR A 130 -18.84 17.06 -0.71
C TYR A 130 -19.81 18.26 -0.57
N GLN A 131 -19.33 19.50 -0.75
CA GLN A 131 -20.19 20.69 -0.69
C GLN A 131 -21.33 20.65 -1.71
N THR A 132 -21.13 20.03 -2.88
CA THR A 132 -22.21 19.88 -3.88
C THR A 132 -23.25 18.82 -3.54
N ILE A 133 -22.91 17.83 -2.70
CA ILE A 133 -23.80 16.70 -2.37
C ILE A 133 -24.33 16.74 -0.94
N LYS A 134 -23.75 17.55 -0.04
CA LYS A 134 -24.05 17.50 1.40
C LYS A 134 -25.52 17.75 1.76
N SER A 135 -26.25 18.44 0.87
CA SER A 135 -27.68 18.76 1.01
C SER A 135 -28.59 17.94 0.08
N THR A 136 -28.05 17.00 -0.69
CA THR A 136 -28.83 16.12 -1.57
C THR A 136 -29.23 14.83 -0.84
N ALA A 137 -30.16 14.09 -1.42
CA ALA A 137 -30.43 12.72 -0.98
C ALA A 137 -29.18 11.85 -1.15
N THR A 138 -29.08 10.77 -0.37
CA THR A 138 -28.00 9.79 -0.52
C THR A 138 -28.16 9.07 -1.85
N ASP A 139 -27.12 9.11 -2.67
CA ASP A 139 -27.05 8.55 -4.02
C ASP A 139 -25.65 7.95 -4.28
N ILE A 140 -25.34 7.61 -5.54
CA ILE A 140 -24.04 7.06 -5.93
C ILE A 140 -22.86 8.01 -5.64
N SER A 141 -23.10 9.33 -5.59
CA SER A 141 -22.08 10.34 -5.29
C SER A 141 -21.55 10.18 -3.87
N TRP A 142 -22.42 9.81 -2.94
CA TRP A 142 -22.04 9.52 -1.55
C TRP A 142 -21.21 8.24 -1.43
N VAL A 143 -21.47 7.24 -2.28
CA VAL A 143 -20.63 6.02 -2.38
C VAL A 143 -19.21 6.39 -2.81
N TYR A 144 -19.05 7.28 -3.80
CA TYR A 144 -17.74 7.76 -4.23
C TYR A 144 -17.00 8.54 -3.14
N LEU A 145 -17.68 9.44 -2.43
CA LEU A 145 -17.08 10.16 -1.31
C LEU A 145 -16.63 9.21 -0.20
N ASN A 146 -17.45 8.22 0.17
CA ASN A 146 -17.11 7.20 1.17
C ASN A 146 -15.86 6.41 0.76
N SER A 147 -15.80 5.93 -0.49
CA SER A 147 -14.64 5.21 -1.02
C SER A 147 -13.36 6.07 -0.99
N PHE A 148 -13.47 7.34 -1.37
CA PHE A 148 -12.36 8.29 -1.28
C PHE A 148 -11.83 8.42 0.15
N LEU A 149 -12.71 8.69 1.14
CA LEU A 149 -12.30 8.91 2.53
C LEU A 149 -11.70 7.65 3.17
N ARG A 150 -12.29 6.47 2.92
CA ARG A 150 -11.77 5.18 3.44
C ARG A 150 -10.44 4.78 2.82
N THR A 151 -10.16 5.24 1.61
CA THR A 151 -8.84 5.10 1.00
C THR A 151 -7.84 6.05 1.64
N ARG A 152 -8.20 7.34 1.70
CA ARG A 152 -7.28 8.40 2.09
C ARG A 152 -6.86 8.31 3.55
N ILE A 153 -7.75 7.82 4.42
CA ILE A 153 -7.43 7.61 5.84
C ILE A 153 -6.28 6.62 6.05
N MET A 154 -6.10 5.66 5.14
CA MET A 154 -4.99 4.71 5.19
C MET A 154 -3.67 5.37 4.80
N ASP A 155 -3.68 6.22 3.77
CA ASP A 155 -2.51 7.03 3.39
C ASP A 155 -2.11 7.98 4.52
N ASP A 156 -3.08 8.65 5.12
CA ASP A 156 -2.86 9.54 6.27
C ASP A 156 -2.35 8.77 7.49
N GLU A 157 -2.88 7.58 7.79
CA GLU A 157 -2.36 6.78 8.89
C GLU A 157 -0.91 6.33 8.63
N ALA A 158 -0.63 5.87 7.41
CA ALA A 158 0.72 5.50 6.99
C ALA A 158 1.70 6.67 7.17
N ARG A 159 1.33 7.87 6.69
CA ARG A 159 2.15 9.08 6.79
C ARG A 159 2.27 9.60 8.23
N LEU A 160 1.16 9.74 8.95
CA LEU A 160 1.10 10.48 10.21
C LEU A 160 1.37 9.61 11.44
N LYS A 161 1.06 8.31 11.41
CA LYS A 161 1.34 7.42 12.56
C LYS A 161 2.55 6.53 12.34
N TYR A 162 2.64 5.93 11.16
CA TYR A 162 3.71 4.97 10.86
C TYR A 162 4.90 5.63 10.18
N LEU A 163 4.81 6.95 9.93
CA LEU A 163 5.83 7.75 9.28
C LEU A 163 6.26 7.19 7.94
N VAL A 164 5.49 6.33 7.28
CA VAL A 164 5.82 5.72 5.98
C VAL A 164 6.01 6.83 4.97
N HIS A 165 7.15 6.83 4.27
CA HIS A 165 7.49 7.92 3.37
C HIS A 165 6.58 7.84 2.15
N PRO A 166 5.76 8.86 1.87
CA PRO A 166 5.07 8.88 0.61
C PRO A 166 6.03 9.16 -0.58
N ALA A 167 7.29 9.59 -0.39
CA ALA A 167 8.13 10.11 -1.49
C ALA A 167 8.91 9.07 -2.31
N ILE A 168 8.30 7.96 -2.69
CA ILE A 168 8.89 7.11 -3.74
C ILE A 168 8.41 7.66 -5.07
N GLU A 169 9.21 8.51 -5.70
CA GLU A 169 8.98 8.84 -7.09
C GLU A 169 9.62 7.75 -7.97
N PRO A 170 9.02 7.39 -9.11
CA PRO A 170 9.53 6.30 -9.94
C PRO A 170 11.00 6.46 -10.35
N TYR A 171 11.44 7.69 -10.58
CA TYR A 171 12.81 7.99 -10.96
C TYR A 171 13.82 7.90 -9.80
N LYS A 172 13.36 7.68 -8.56
CA LYS A 172 14.18 7.51 -7.36
C LYS A 172 14.35 6.05 -6.93
N MET A 173 13.76 5.08 -7.65
CA MET A 173 13.87 3.65 -7.29
C MET A 173 15.31 3.15 -7.22
N SER A 174 16.15 3.52 -8.20
CA SER A 174 17.57 3.14 -8.23
C SER A 174 18.33 3.72 -7.04
N LEU A 175 18.01 4.97 -6.66
CA LEU A 175 18.57 5.63 -5.49
C LEU A 175 18.19 4.92 -4.19
N ILE A 176 16.91 4.51 -4.04
CA ILE A 176 16.43 3.77 -2.87
C ILE A 176 17.20 2.46 -2.71
N LEU A 177 17.36 1.69 -3.79
CA LEU A 177 18.09 0.42 -3.76
C LEU A 177 19.58 0.61 -3.45
N ALA A 178 20.21 1.67 -4.00
CA ALA A 178 21.61 2.01 -3.73
C ALA A 178 21.83 2.39 -2.26
N VAL A 179 21.00 3.30 -1.72
CA VAL A 179 21.06 3.70 -0.31
C VAL A 179 20.79 2.50 0.60
N LYS A 180 19.78 1.67 0.28
CA LYS A 180 19.49 0.46 1.05
C LYS A 180 20.69 -0.47 1.11
N ALA A 181 21.39 -0.68 -0.01
CA ALA A 181 22.56 -1.55 -0.05
C ALA A 181 23.67 -1.05 0.89
N LYS A 182 23.96 0.26 0.88
CA LYS A 182 24.97 0.90 1.74
C LYS A 182 24.60 0.86 3.22
N VAL A 183 23.34 1.18 3.54
CA VAL A 183 22.82 1.13 4.90
C VAL A 183 22.87 -0.30 5.44
N ASN A 184 22.42 -1.28 4.65
CA ASN A 184 22.46 -2.70 5.03
C ASN A 184 23.89 -3.23 5.21
N ALA A 185 24.83 -2.82 4.34
CA ALA A 185 26.23 -3.17 4.48
C ALA A 185 26.77 -2.68 5.83
N CYS A 186 26.52 -1.42 6.20
CA CYS A 186 26.91 -0.90 7.51
C CYS A 186 26.17 -1.61 8.66
N PHE A 187 24.88 -1.92 8.50
CA PHE A 187 24.09 -2.61 9.51
C PHE A 187 24.66 -4.00 9.85
N ILE A 188 25.06 -4.80 8.86
CA ILE A 188 25.58 -6.16 9.09
C ILE A 188 26.87 -6.16 9.91
N TYR A 189 27.70 -5.11 9.81
CA TYR A 189 28.93 -4.99 10.59
C TYR A 189 28.68 -4.19 11.88
N ASN A 190 28.67 -4.88 13.03
CA ASN A 190 28.40 -4.28 14.34
C ASN A 190 29.33 -3.11 14.74
N SER A 191 30.52 -3.04 14.16
CA SER A 191 31.48 -1.96 14.39
C SER A 191 31.24 -0.71 13.52
N CYS A 192 30.42 -0.80 12.47
CA CYS A 192 30.17 0.32 11.57
C CYS A 192 29.29 1.37 12.25
N THR A 193 29.79 2.61 12.36
CA THR A 193 29.09 3.75 12.98
C THR A 193 28.88 4.91 12.01
N THR A 194 29.23 4.73 10.73
CA THR A 194 29.11 5.76 9.68
C THR A 194 28.78 5.09 8.36
N ILE A 195 27.83 5.66 7.62
CA ILE A 195 27.38 5.15 6.32
C ILE A 195 27.95 6.06 5.24
N GLU A 196 28.62 5.47 4.25
CA GLU A 196 29.21 6.22 3.14
C GLU A 196 28.15 6.60 2.09
N LEU A 197 27.47 7.72 2.35
CA LEU A 197 26.48 8.30 1.45
C LEU A 197 27.09 9.49 0.68
N SER A 198 26.80 9.54 -0.62
CA SER A 198 27.05 10.69 -1.49
C SER A 198 26.14 11.87 -1.11
N SER A 199 26.50 13.08 -1.54
CA SER A 199 25.70 14.28 -1.27
C SER A 199 24.26 14.15 -1.77
N ALA A 200 24.04 13.58 -2.96
CA ALA A 200 22.70 13.38 -3.53
C ALA A 200 21.86 12.37 -2.71
N GLU A 201 22.49 11.31 -2.19
CA GLU A 201 21.82 10.33 -1.33
C GLU A 201 21.41 10.96 0.01
N LYS A 202 22.29 11.79 0.60
CA LYS A 202 21.98 12.54 1.82
C LYS A 202 20.86 13.53 1.61
N GLU A 203 20.95 14.33 0.55
CA GLU A 203 19.93 15.32 0.18
C GLU A 203 18.55 14.68 0.01
N TRP A 204 18.49 13.53 -0.66
CA TRP A 204 17.25 12.78 -0.79
C TRP A 204 16.70 12.28 0.55
N LEU A 205 17.54 11.68 1.40
CA LEU A 205 17.11 11.18 2.71
C LEU A 205 16.52 12.31 3.58
N VAL A 206 17.11 13.50 3.56
CA VAL A 206 16.63 14.60 4.42
C VAL A 206 15.34 15.27 3.92
N LEU A 207 14.83 14.91 2.74
CA LEU A 207 13.47 15.29 2.31
C LEU A 207 12.40 14.60 3.17
N GLY A 208 12.70 13.41 3.70
CA GLY A 208 11.84 12.72 4.65
C GLY A 208 12.02 13.27 6.05
N LYS A 209 10.94 13.70 6.70
CA LYS A 209 11.00 14.24 8.08
C LYS A 209 11.64 13.25 9.06
N TYR A 210 11.35 11.96 8.93
CA TYR A 210 11.88 10.92 9.82
C TYR A 210 13.33 10.57 9.50
N GLU A 211 13.64 10.37 8.22
CA GLU A 211 14.99 10.12 7.74
C GLU A 211 15.92 11.29 8.08
N LYS A 212 15.44 12.54 8.00
CA LYS A 212 16.17 13.72 8.47
C LYS A 212 16.53 13.62 9.95
N ILE A 213 15.60 13.26 10.83
CA ILE A 213 15.87 13.09 12.26
C ILE A 213 16.96 12.02 12.47
N ILE A 214 16.88 10.91 11.74
CA ILE A 214 17.89 9.84 11.82
C ILE A 214 19.25 10.34 11.31
N MET A 215 19.28 11.03 10.18
CA MET A 215 20.51 11.55 9.58
C MET A 215 21.16 12.60 10.48
N ASP A 216 20.40 13.55 11.02
CA ASP A 216 20.88 14.56 11.97
C ASP A 216 21.51 13.88 13.20
N ALA A 217 20.92 12.78 13.69
CA ALA A 217 21.44 12.02 14.82
C ALA A 217 22.71 11.21 14.48
N LEU A 218 22.81 10.65 13.27
CA LEU A 218 24.00 9.94 12.79
C LEU A 218 25.19 10.88 12.59
N GLU A 219 24.92 12.10 12.13
CA GLU A 219 25.92 13.14 11.88
C GLU A 219 26.33 13.89 13.15
N ASN A 220 25.61 13.72 14.27
CA ASN A 220 25.99 14.32 15.54
C ASN A 220 27.37 13.81 16.01
N PRO A 221 28.38 14.70 16.18
CA PRO A 221 29.72 14.29 16.59
C PRO A 221 29.78 13.80 18.05
N THR A 222 28.79 14.14 18.89
CA THR A 222 28.75 13.74 20.30
C THR A 222 27.96 12.47 20.55
N ALA A 223 27.28 11.92 19.53
CA ALA A 223 26.51 10.69 19.69
C ALA A 223 27.45 9.49 19.93
N SER A 224 27.12 8.64 20.91
CA SER A 224 27.92 7.47 21.23
C SER A 224 27.88 6.44 20.10
N PRO A 225 28.87 5.54 19.98
CA PRO A 225 28.82 4.44 19.01
C PRO A 225 27.53 3.62 19.13
N THR A 226 27.07 3.34 20.35
CA THR A 226 25.83 2.61 20.62
C THR A 226 24.61 3.35 20.07
N ASP A 227 24.52 4.66 20.26
CA ASP A 227 23.42 5.46 19.74
C ASP A 227 23.43 5.45 18.21
N LYS A 228 24.60 5.66 17.59
CA LYS A 228 24.74 5.60 16.12
C LYS A 228 24.31 4.26 15.57
N ARG A 229 24.63 3.15 16.27
CA ARG A 229 24.16 1.81 15.88
C ARG A 229 22.64 1.68 15.93
N THR A 230 21.99 2.24 16.95
CA THR A 230 20.53 2.31 17.02
C THR A 230 19.95 3.05 15.81
N TYR A 231 20.51 4.20 15.45
CA TYR A 231 20.06 4.99 14.31
C TYR A 231 20.33 4.32 12.96
N ILE A 232 21.45 3.61 12.79
CA ILE A 232 21.72 2.77 11.61
C ILE A 232 20.65 1.68 11.47
N GLN A 233 20.28 1.02 12.57
CA GLN A 233 19.23 0.01 12.56
C GLN A 233 17.87 0.61 12.17
N LEU A 234 17.52 1.78 12.71
CA LEU A 234 16.29 2.48 12.34
C LEU A 234 16.28 2.85 10.85
N LEU A 235 17.40 3.36 10.32
CA LEU A 235 17.52 3.67 8.89
C LEU A 235 17.45 2.39 8.04
N ASN A 236 18.03 1.29 8.49
CA ASN A 236 17.99 0.00 7.78
C ASN A 236 16.56 -0.55 7.70
N ASP A 237 15.85 -0.62 8.84
CA ASP A 237 14.44 -1.03 8.90
C ASP A 237 13.60 -0.16 7.96
N ARG A 238 13.91 1.14 7.92
CA ARG A 238 13.25 2.10 7.04
C ARG A 238 13.51 1.83 5.57
N MET A 239 14.77 1.68 5.17
CA MET A 239 15.15 1.41 3.79
C MET A 239 14.63 0.06 3.29
N ILE A 240 14.54 -0.94 4.17
CA ILE A 240 13.83 -2.19 3.88
C ILE A 240 12.36 -1.91 3.57
N GLY A 241 11.66 -1.14 4.41
CA GLY A 241 10.28 -0.73 4.19
C GLY A 241 10.07 -0.04 2.84
N ASN A 242 10.90 0.96 2.52
CA ASN A 242 10.82 1.70 1.26
C ASN A 242 11.08 0.81 0.03
N ALA A 243 11.98 -0.17 0.14
CA ALA A 243 12.29 -1.07 -0.97
C ALA A 243 11.26 -2.20 -1.16
N ARG A 244 10.32 -2.43 -0.21
CA ARG A 244 9.31 -3.50 -0.33
C ARG A 244 8.42 -3.33 -1.57
N SER A 245 8.22 -2.11 -2.05
CA SER A 245 7.47 -1.81 -3.28
C SER A 245 8.31 -1.93 -4.56
N LEU A 246 9.58 -2.32 -4.46
CA LEU A 246 10.52 -2.33 -5.60
C LEU A 246 11.04 -3.73 -5.94
N VAL A 247 10.95 -4.69 -5.02
CA VAL A 247 11.49 -6.04 -5.20
C VAL A 247 10.49 -7.08 -4.71
N ILE A 248 10.62 -8.31 -5.22
CA ILE A 248 9.89 -9.45 -4.70
C ILE A 248 10.32 -9.69 -3.25
N GLY A 249 9.40 -9.45 -2.31
CA GLY A 249 9.69 -9.46 -0.88
C GLY A 249 9.63 -10.85 -0.24
N THR A 250 8.80 -11.76 -0.77
CA THR A 250 8.57 -13.09 -0.19
C THR A 250 8.43 -14.13 -1.28
N SER A 251 9.06 -15.30 -1.11
CA SER A 251 8.88 -16.45 -1.99
C SER A 251 7.55 -17.14 -1.71
N ASN A 252 6.79 -17.40 -2.77
CA ASN A 252 5.75 -18.42 -2.75
C ASN A 252 6.34 -19.75 -3.22
N ASP A 253 6.64 -20.64 -2.26
CA ASP A 253 7.29 -21.92 -2.52
C ASP A 253 6.36 -22.94 -3.19
N SER A 254 5.07 -22.62 -3.35
CA SER A 254 4.14 -23.41 -4.15
C SER A 254 4.35 -23.22 -5.66
N ILE A 255 5.13 -22.20 -6.06
CA ILE A 255 5.42 -21.86 -7.45
C ILE A 255 6.65 -22.61 -7.94
N LYS A 256 6.51 -23.24 -9.10
CA LYS A 256 7.61 -23.88 -9.83
C LYS A 256 7.82 -23.19 -11.18
N PHE A 257 9.07 -22.98 -11.55
CA PHE A 257 9.43 -22.37 -12.82
C PHE A 257 10.34 -23.30 -13.63
N ASP A 258 9.94 -23.63 -14.85
CA ASP A 258 10.70 -24.53 -15.75
C ASP A 258 11.53 -23.78 -16.81
N GLY A 259 11.63 -22.45 -16.68
CA GLY A 259 12.25 -21.56 -17.67
C GLY A 259 11.26 -20.83 -18.57
N LYS A 260 10.02 -21.33 -18.71
CA LYS A 260 8.94 -20.70 -19.52
C LYS A 260 7.60 -20.61 -18.78
N THR A 261 7.28 -21.61 -17.98
CA THR A 261 5.99 -21.76 -17.32
C THR A 261 6.16 -21.60 -15.81
N PHE A 262 5.39 -20.69 -15.22
CA PHE A 262 5.19 -20.60 -13.79
C PHE A 262 3.98 -21.46 -13.40
N THR A 263 4.24 -22.66 -12.87
CA THR A 263 3.19 -23.52 -12.33
C THR A 263 2.91 -23.13 -10.89
N VAL A 264 1.69 -22.67 -10.61
CA VAL A 264 1.27 -22.16 -9.30
C VAL A 264 0.22 -23.09 -8.70
N ALA A 265 0.53 -23.69 -7.55
CA ALA A 265 -0.48 -24.41 -6.76
C ALA A 265 -1.34 -23.39 -6.00
N PHE A 266 -2.65 -23.44 -6.24
CA PHE A 266 -3.61 -22.45 -5.74
C PHE A 266 -4.96 -23.11 -5.44
N ASP A 267 -5.67 -22.63 -4.42
CA ASP A 267 -6.99 -23.11 -4.04
C ASP A 267 -8.08 -22.07 -4.40
N TYR A 268 -8.82 -22.33 -5.47
CA TYR A 268 -9.99 -21.52 -5.82
C TYR A 268 -11.31 -22.27 -5.57
N SER A 269 -11.30 -23.32 -4.74
CA SER A 269 -12.49 -24.15 -4.49
C SER A 269 -13.65 -23.38 -3.83
N SER A 270 -13.35 -22.35 -3.04
CA SER A 270 -14.32 -21.43 -2.44
C SER A 270 -15.16 -20.68 -3.46
N LEU A 271 -14.68 -20.55 -4.71
CA LEU A 271 -15.40 -19.91 -5.82
C LEU A 271 -16.39 -20.86 -6.51
N GLY A 272 -16.49 -22.13 -6.08
CA GLY A 272 -17.46 -23.10 -6.61
C GLY A 272 -17.44 -23.17 -8.14
N ALA A 273 -18.60 -22.96 -8.77
CA ALA A 273 -18.75 -23.02 -10.22
C ALA A 273 -17.98 -21.92 -10.99
N PHE A 274 -17.59 -20.82 -10.32
CA PHE A 274 -16.81 -19.74 -10.94
C PHE A 274 -15.31 -20.06 -11.02
N GLY A 275 -14.82 -21.03 -10.22
CA GLY A 275 -13.41 -21.39 -10.14
C GLY A 275 -12.69 -21.59 -11.49
N PRO A 276 -13.26 -22.35 -12.45
CA PRO A 276 -12.66 -22.52 -13.78
C PRO A 276 -12.52 -21.21 -14.56
N GLN A 277 -13.52 -20.32 -14.51
CA GLN A 277 -13.50 -19.03 -15.19
C GLN A 277 -12.47 -18.08 -14.54
N PHE A 278 -12.40 -18.07 -13.21
CA PHE A 278 -11.37 -17.36 -12.46
C PHE A 278 -9.96 -17.78 -12.88
N LYS A 279 -9.71 -19.10 -12.98
CA LYS A 279 -8.45 -19.65 -13.46
C LYS A 279 -8.12 -19.16 -14.87
N GLU A 280 -9.08 -19.22 -15.79
CA GLU A 280 -8.89 -18.77 -17.17
C GLU A 280 -8.53 -17.29 -17.25
N PHE A 281 -9.19 -16.42 -16.46
CA PHE A 281 -8.87 -15.00 -16.43
C PHE A 281 -7.43 -14.72 -16.02
N ILE A 282 -6.93 -15.40 -14.99
CA ILE A 282 -5.56 -15.22 -14.53
C ILE A 282 -4.57 -15.76 -15.55
N GLU A 283 -4.75 -16.99 -16.05
CA GLU A 283 -3.84 -17.60 -17.02
C GLU A 283 -3.82 -16.87 -18.37
N THR A 284 -4.92 -16.22 -18.74
CA THR A 284 -4.99 -15.38 -19.94
C THR A 284 -4.29 -14.05 -19.71
N ALA A 285 -4.53 -13.40 -18.57
CA ALA A 285 -3.87 -12.13 -18.24
C ALA A 285 -2.35 -12.31 -18.11
N TRP A 286 -1.90 -13.39 -17.47
CA TRP A 286 -0.50 -13.75 -17.26
C TRP A 286 0.04 -14.68 -18.35
N ARG A 287 -0.05 -14.22 -19.59
CA ARG A 287 0.53 -14.90 -20.77
C ARG A 287 1.27 -13.90 -21.66
N SER A 288 2.40 -14.33 -22.19
CA SER A 288 3.19 -13.61 -23.19
C SER A 288 3.77 -14.59 -24.22
N SER A 289 4.55 -14.12 -25.19
CA SER A 289 5.28 -14.99 -26.12
C SER A 289 6.30 -15.89 -25.41
N ASP A 290 6.90 -15.36 -24.33
CA ASP A 290 8.08 -15.93 -23.71
C ASP A 290 7.75 -16.70 -22.43
N TYR A 291 6.70 -16.26 -21.72
CA TYR A 291 6.31 -16.79 -20.41
C TYR A 291 4.80 -16.98 -20.28
N GLN A 292 4.40 -17.92 -19.41
CA GLN A 292 3.00 -18.13 -19.05
C GLN A 292 2.84 -18.58 -17.60
N VAL A 293 1.67 -18.31 -17.03
CA VAL A 293 1.20 -18.90 -15.77
C VAL A 293 0.31 -20.11 -16.06
N LEU A 294 0.48 -21.16 -15.25
CA LEU A 294 -0.43 -22.31 -15.19
C LEU A 294 -0.85 -22.52 -13.73
N ILE A 295 -2.14 -22.44 -13.45
CA ILE A 295 -2.70 -22.71 -12.13
C ILE A 295 -3.06 -24.18 -12.02
N VAL A 296 -2.57 -24.83 -10.96
CA VAL A 296 -2.94 -26.19 -10.61
C VAL A 296 -3.78 -26.13 -9.34
N GLN A 297 -5.06 -26.51 -9.44
CA GLN A 297 -5.94 -26.59 -8.29
C GLN A 297 -5.36 -27.55 -7.25
N LYS A 298 -5.16 -27.04 -6.04
CA LYS A 298 -4.76 -27.80 -4.86
C LYS A 298 -5.60 -27.34 -3.68
N THR A 299 -5.74 -28.20 -2.68
CA THR A 299 -6.34 -27.81 -1.40
C THR A 299 -5.41 -26.86 -0.67
N PHE A 300 -5.98 -25.84 -0.04
CA PHE A 300 -5.29 -24.89 0.81
C PHE A 300 -4.36 -25.59 1.81
N SER A 301 -3.14 -25.08 1.91
CA SER A 301 -2.18 -25.50 2.91
C SER A 301 -1.16 -24.40 3.14
N LYS A 302 -1.29 -23.73 4.28
CA LYS A 302 -0.31 -22.72 4.72
C LYS A 302 1.10 -23.30 4.83
N ALA A 303 1.25 -24.54 5.28
CA ALA A 303 2.54 -25.23 5.38
C ALA A 303 3.19 -25.47 4.01
N LEU A 304 2.39 -25.61 2.96
CA LEU A 304 2.86 -25.75 1.58
C LEU A 304 2.83 -24.43 0.81
N HIS A 305 2.59 -23.31 1.50
CA HIS A 305 2.49 -21.96 0.92
C HIS A 305 1.41 -21.84 -0.18
N ILE A 306 0.42 -22.74 -0.19
CA ILE A 306 -0.69 -22.69 -1.13
C ILE A 306 -1.66 -21.61 -0.68
N PHE A 307 -1.91 -20.65 -1.55
CA PHE A 307 -2.89 -19.60 -1.32
C PHE A 307 -4.30 -20.07 -1.66
N ASP A 308 -5.30 -19.59 -0.91
CA ASP A 308 -6.72 -19.71 -1.24
C ASP A 308 -7.35 -18.36 -1.61
N VAL A 309 -8.56 -18.42 -2.18
CA VAL A 309 -9.39 -17.24 -2.42
C VAL A 309 -10.42 -17.09 -1.31
N LEU A 310 -10.54 -15.89 -0.76
CA LEU A 310 -11.66 -15.52 0.10
C LEU A 310 -12.49 -14.44 -0.59
N TYR A 311 -13.72 -14.79 -0.98
CA TYR A 311 -14.69 -13.81 -1.43
C TYR A 311 -15.44 -13.24 -0.21
N ASP A 312 -15.18 -11.98 0.12
CA ASP A 312 -15.84 -11.27 1.20
C ASP A 312 -16.98 -10.43 0.61
N LYS A 313 -18.21 -10.69 1.06
CA LYS A 313 -19.44 -10.02 0.59
C LYS A 313 -19.53 -8.54 1.01
N THR A 314 -18.55 -8.01 1.74
CA THR A 314 -18.50 -6.61 2.17
C THR A 314 -18.30 -5.67 0.98
N ILE A 315 -19.13 -4.64 0.88
CA ILE A 315 -19.06 -3.66 -0.21
C ILE A 315 -17.99 -2.60 0.05
N GLY A 316 -17.34 -2.15 -1.03
CA GLY A 316 -16.30 -1.13 -0.98
C GLY A 316 -14.95 -1.64 -0.46
N GLY A 317 -14.85 -2.93 -0.16
CA GLY A 317 -13.57 -3.57 0.06
C GLY A 317 -12.70 -3.46 -1.19
N ARG A 318 -11.39 -3.37 -0.96
CA ARG A 318 -10.39 -3.40 -2.04
C ARG A 318 -9.76 -4.76 -2.04
N ALA A 319 -9.66 -5.40 -3.19
CA ALA A 319 -8.91 -6.64 -3.33
C ALA A 319 -7.51 -6.51 -2.71
N PHE A 320 -7.03 -7.57 -2.06
CA PHE A 320 -5.68 -7.63 -1.50
C PHE A 320 -5.20 -9.06 -1.28
N VAL A 321 -3.89 -9.25 -1.19
CA VAL A 321 -3.27 -10.51 -0.76
C VAL A 321 -2.76 -10.43 0.68
N ASP A 322 -3.27 -11.30 1.55
CA ASP A 322 -2.72 -11.54 2.88
C ASP A 322 -1.70 -12.68 2.83
N TRP A 323 -0.42 -12.31 2.87
CA TRP A 323 0.70 -13.26 2.87
C TRP A 323 0.84 -14.07 4.16
N THR A 324 0.27 -13.60 5.28
CA THR A 324 0.30 -14.28 6.58
C THR A 324 -0.77 -15.37 6.63
N GLU A 325 -1.97 -15.06 6.17
CA GLU A 325 -3.07 -16.02 6.08
C GLU A 325 -3.00 -16.90 4.84
N LYS A 326 -2.22 -16.49 3.84
CA LYS A 326 -2.16 -17.10 2.50
C LYS A 326 -3.51 -16.99 1.77
N LYS A 327 -4.14 -15.82 1.85
CA LYS A 327 -5.43 -15.55 1.22
C LYS A 327 -5.34 -14.45 0.19
N MET A 328 -6.02 -14.63 -0.92
CA MET A 328 -6.38 -13.55 -1.83
C MET A 328 -7.82 -13.13 -1.56
N HIS A 329 -8.00 -11.94 -1.02
CA HIS A 329 -9.30 -11.38 -0.71
C HIS A 329 -9.87 -10.70 -1.93
N LEU A 330 -11.07 -11.12 -2.32
CA LEU A 330 -11.87 -10.53 -3.38
C LEU A 330 -13.18 -10.00 -2.81
N PHE A 331 -13.72 -8.97 -3.44
CA PHE A 331 -14.94 -8.28 -3.05
C PHE A 331 -15.91 -8.18 -4.22
N PRO A 332 -17.21 -7.96 -3.96
CA PRO A 332 -18.18 -7.66 -5.00
C PRO A 332 -17.71 -6.52 -5.89
N MET A 333 -17.92 -6.66 -7.20
CA MET A 333 -17.51 -5.74 -8.26
C MET A 333 -16.01 -5.64 -8.53
N ASP A 334 -15.17 -6.43 -7.87
CA ASP A 334 -13.78 -6.52 -8.29
C ASP A 334 -13.71 -7.02 -9.74
N SER A 335 -12.79 -6.44 -10.51
CA SER A 335 -12.65 -6.76 -11.92
C SER A 335 -11.80 -8.00 -12.15
N ASN A 336 -12.00 -8.67 -13.28
CA ASN A 336 -11.10 -9.74 -13.75
C ASN A 336 -9.62 -9.31 -13.78
N LYS A 337 -9.36 -8.03 -14.07
CA LYS A 337 -8.03 -7.43 -14.05
C LYS A 337 -7.52 -7.15 -12.63
N ALA A 338 -8.40 -6.84 -11.68
CA ALA A 338 -8.07 -6.83 -10.25
C ALA A 338 -7.65 -8.22 -9.76
N PHE A 339 -8.31 -9.30 -10.18
CA PHE A 339 -7.87 -10.66 -9.83
C PHE A 339 -6.47 -10.94 -10.34
N ALA A 340 -6.18 -10.55 -11.57
CA ALA A 340 -4.85 -10.73 -12.15
C ALA A 340 -3.79 -9.85 -11.46
N HIS A 341 -4.14 -8.63 -11.04
CA HIS A 341 -3.26 -7.77 -10.22
C HIS A 341 -2.93 -8.44 -8.88
N GLU A 342 -3.95 -8.87 -8.13
CA GLU A 342 -3.76 -9.56 -6.85
C GLU A 342 -3.01 -10.88 -7.04
N PHE A 343 -3.25 -11.60 -8.13
CA PHE A 343 -2.48 -12.80 -8.43
C PHE A 343 -0.99 -12.48 -8.69
N GLY A 344 -0.68 -11.32 -9.27
CA GLY A 344 0.70 -10.82 -9.34
C GLY A 344 1.33 -10.71 -7.95
N HIS A 345 0.57 -10.24 -6.95
CA HIS A 345 1.01 -10.25 -5.56
C HIS A 345 1.13 -11.65 -4.97
N VAL A 346 0.32 -12.64 -5.35
CA VAL A 346 0.52 -14.06 -4.96
C VAL A 346 1.83 -14.61 -5.50
N MET A 347 2.24 -14.17 -6.69
CA MET A 347 3.54 -14.49 -7.30
C MET A 347 4.70 -13.67 -6.72
N GLY A 348 4.42 -12.74 -5.79
CA GLY A 348 5.42 -11.95 -5.08
C GLY A 348 5.75 -10.60 -5.71
N LEU A 349 5.10 -10.22 -6.81
CA LEU A 349 5.33 -8.90 -7.42
C LEU A 349 4.83 -7.77 -6.51
N PRO A 350 5.60 -6.68 -6.37
CA PRO A 350 5.13 -5.50 -5.64
C PRO A 350 4.15 -4.66 -6.46
N ASP A 351 3.43 -3.77 -5.79
CA ASP A 351 2.70 -2.67 -6.43
C ASP A 351 3.68 -1.74 -7.18
N GLU A 352 3.29 -1.29 -8.38
CA GLU A 352 4.03 -0.31 -9.20
C GLU A 352 3.29 1.04 -9.28
N TYR A 353 2.66 1.47 -8.19
CA TYR A 353 2.20 2.84 -8.05
C TYR A 353 2.74 3.41 -6.75
N TYR A 354 2.91 4.74 -6.72
CA TYR A 354 3.51 5.41 -5.58
C TYR A 354 2.75 6.68 -5.25
N THR A 355 2.46 6.86 -3.97
CA THR A 355 1.71 8.01 -3.47
C THR A 355 2.66 8.90 -2.70
N THR A 356 2.99 10.09 -3.22
CA THR A 356 3.79 11.13 -2.55
C THR A 356 2.90 12.18 -1.89
N TRP A 357 3.40 12.83 -0.82
CA TRP A 357 2.73 13.95 -0.14
C TRP A 357 3.58 15.20 -0.32
N SER A 358 2.92 16.30 -0.70
CA SER A 358 3.51 17.62 -0.81
C SER A 358 2.94 18.50 0.30
N GLU A 359 3.75 18.78 1.32
CA GLU A 359 3.37 19.71 2.41
C GLU A 359 3.18 21.13 1.86
N ALA A 360 3.93 21.53 0.84
CA ALA A 360 3.78 22.86 0.24
C ALA A 360 2.44 23.02 -0.49
N GLU A 361 1.92 21.95 -1.10
CA GLU A 361 0.70 21.98 -1.92
C GLU A 361 -0.53 21.40 -1.21
N CYS A 362 -0.36 20.82 -0.02
CA CYS A 362 -1.39 20.10 0.73
C CYS A 362 -2.07 18.98 -0.08
N LYS A 363 -1.29 18.26 -0.89
CA LYS A 363 -1.81 17.26 -1.85
C LYS A 363 -0.99 16.00 -1.88
N TYR A 364 -1.68 14.91 -2.18
CA TYR A 364 -1.06 13.68 -2.61
C TYR A 364 -0.87 13.69 -4.12
N LYS A 365 0.31 13.25 -4.57
CA LYS A 365 0.59 12.99 -5.98
C LYS A 365 0.80 11.50 -6.15
N ILE A 366 -0.04 10.89 -6.98
CA ILE A 366 0.02 9.46 -7.24
C ILE A 366 0.68 9.27 -8.60
N TYR A 367 1.77 8.52 -8.59
CA TYR A 367 2.49 8.10 -9.77
C TYR A 367 2.04 6.69 -10.13
N SER A 368 1.57 6.51 -11.36
CA SER A 368 1.19 5.20 -11.89
C SER A 368 1.77 5.02 -13.28
N HIS A 369 2.01 3.77 -13.67
CA HIS A 369 2.43 3.38 -15.00
C HIS A 369 1.25 2.63 -15.64
N PRO A 370 0.34 3.30 -16.36
CA PRO A 370 -0.95 2.72 -16.75
C PRO A 370 -0.86 1.40 -17.51
N GLU A 371 0.18 1.21 -18.32
CA GLU A 371 0.41 -0.06 -19.04
C GLU A 371 0.70 -1.26 -18.11
N SER A 372 1.17 -1.00 -16.90
CA SER A 372 1.52 -2.04 -15.92
C SER A 372 0.30 -2.52 -15.17
N ILE A 373 0.05 -3.83 -15.21
CA ILE A 373 -1.00 -4.44 -14.39
C ILE A 373 -0.75 -4.24 -12.90
N MET A 374 0.51 -4.22 -12.45
CA MET A 374 0.88 -3.97 -11.06
C MET A 374 0.73 -2.51 -10.64
N SER A 375 0.42 -1.60 -11.58
CA SER A 375 0.16 -0.19 -11.31
C SER A 375 -1.30 0.20 -11.52
N ASN A 376 -1.94 -0.39 -12.53
CA ASN A 376 -3.31 -0.09 -12.92
C ASN A 376 -4.05 -1.41 -13.22
N HIS A 377 -4.87 -1.82 -12.26
CA HIS A 377 -5.67 -3.04 -12.32
C HIS A 377 -6.91 -2.93 -13.23
N ILE A 378 -7.08 -1.84 -14.00
CA ILE A 378 -8.20 -1.69 -14.94
C ILE A 378 -7.72 -1.90 -16.36
N SER A 379 -6.65 -1.20 -16.77
CA SER A 379 -6.18 -1.19 -18.16
C SER A 379 -4.82 -1.87 -18.37
N GLY A 380 -4.11 -2.18 -17.29
CA GLY A 380 -2.76 -2.72 -17.35
C GLY A 380 -2.67 -4.17 -17.85
N LYS A 381 -1.44 -4.55 -18.19
CA LYS A 381 -1.03 -5.91 -18.55
C LYS A 381 0.32 -6.24 -17.87
N PRO A 382 0.67 -7.53 -17.75
CA PRO A 382 2.03 -7.92 -17.37
C PRO A 382 3.04 -7.38 -18.37
N LEU A 383 4.12 -6.78 -17.86
CA LEU A 383 5.19 -6.21 -18.66
C LEU A 383 6.43 -7.10 -18.61
N ALA A 384 7.31 -6.93 -19.60
CA ALA A 384 8.56 -7.72 -19.69
C ALA A 384 9.38 -7.67 -18.40
N ARG A 385 9.40 -6.54 -17.70
CA ARG A 385 10.09 -6.40 -16.41
C ARG A 385 9.49 -7.26 -15.29
N HIS A 386 8.16 -7.46 -15.26
CA HIS A 386 7.52 -8.32 -14.27
C HIS A 386 7.94 -9.77 -14.48
N TRP A 387 7.92 -10.23 -15.73
CA TRP A 387 8.38 -11.56 -16.10
C TRP A 387 9.84 -11.78 -15.77
N LYS A 388 10.69 -10.79 -16.05
CA LYS A 388 12.11 -10.85 -15.69
C LYS A 388 12.30 -10.95 -14.17
N MET A 389 11.58 -10.14 -13.38
CA MET A 389 11.65 -10.21 -11.91
C MET A 389 11.24 -11.59 -11.39
N LEU A 390 10.13 -12.13 -11.89
CA LEU A 390 9.66 -13.47 -11.51
C LEU A 390 10.66 -14.56 -11.94
N ALA A 391 11.15 -14.52 -13.17
CA ALA A 391 12.10 -15.50 -13.68
C ALA A 391 13.40 -15.47 -12.89
N ASP A 392 14.00 -14.30 -12.67
CA ASP A 392 15.22 -14.16 -11.88
C ASP A 392 15.03 -14.67 -10.44
N PHE A 393 13.84 -14.47 -9.86
CA PHE A 393 13.55 -14.88 -8.49
C PHE A 393 13.32 -16.40 -8.34
N TYR A 394 12.63 -17.01 -9.31
CA TYR A 394 12.22 -18.42 -9.27
C TYR A 394 13.13 -19.40 -10.03
N LYS A 395 14.15 -18.92 -10.75
CA LYS A 395 15.14 -19.76 -11.48
C LYS A 395 16.14 -20.48 -10.54
N LYS A 396 15.75 -20.81 -9.31
CA LYS A 396 16.63 -21.47 -8.34
C LYS A 396 16.80 -22.95 -8.63
#